data_AF-A0A970RL04-F1
#
_entry.id   AF-A0A970RL04-F1
#
_cell.length_a   1.000
_cell.length_b   1.000
_cell.length_c   1.000
_cell.angle_alpha   90.00
_cell.angle_beta   90.00
_cell.angle_gamma   90.00
#
_symmetry.space_group_name_H-M   'P 1'
#
loop_
_entity.id
_entity.type
_entity.pdbx_description
1 polymer ?
#
loop_
_entity_poly.entity_id
_entity_poly.type
_entity_poly.pdbx_seq_one_letter_code
_entity_poly.pdbx_strand_id
1 'polypeptide(L)' 'MQKPKKRSKIEGFIKAVERGGNKLPHPVTLFTILAALILVLSFIFAKMGTSVTYMTVTAEGAKETTVTVVNLLSKAQL' A
#
# COMPACT_ATOMS: atom_id res chain seq x y z
N MET A 1 -26.71 19.50 39.11
CA MET A 1 -25.38 19.68 38.48
C MET A 1 -24.82 18.31 38.09
N GLN A 2 -24.86 17.93 36.82
CA GLN A 2 -24.29 16.65 36.37
C GLN A 2 -22.76 16.79 36.26
N LYS A 3 -22.02 15.94 36.98
CA LYS A 3 -20.53 15.94 36.99
C LYS A 3 -20.00 15.59 35.59
N PRO A 4 -18.93 16.26 35.11
CA PRO A 4 -18.36 15.96 33.80
C PRO A 4 -17.81 14.52 33.80
N LYS A 5 -18.45 13.65 33.02
CA LYS A 5 -18.01 12.26 32.81
C LYS A 5 -16.62 12.31 32.20
N LYS A 6 -15.59 11.86 32.93
CA LYS A 6 -14.22 11.74 32.39
C LYS A 6 -14.30 10.91 31.12
N ARG A 7 -14.02 11.53 29.96
CA ARG A 7 -14.05 10.83 28.66
C ARG A 7 -13.09 9.66 28.73
N SER A 8 -13.60 8.46 28.46
CA SER A 8 -12.76 7.27 28.46
C SER A 8 -11.77 7.35 27.28
N LYS A 9 -10.51 6.92 27.48
CA LYS A 9 -9.53 6.84 26.38
C LYS A 9 -10.06 6.02 25.19
N ILE A 10 -10.94 5.05 25.48
CA ILE A 10 -11.63 4.21 24.49
C ILE A 10 -12.62 5.03 23.65
N GLU A 11 -13.36 5.97 24.23
CA GLU A 11 -14.25 6.88 23.47
C GLU A 11 -13.47 7.78 22.51
N GLY A 12 -12.27 8.18 22.90
CA GLY A 12 -11.36 8.93 22.01
C GLY A 12 -10.92 8.10 20.80
N PHE A 13 -10.54 6.84 21.04
CA PHE A 13 -10.16 5.89 19.98
C PHE A 13 -11.31 5.60 19.01
N ILE A 14 -12.50 5.28 19.52
CA ILE A 14 -13.68 5.00 18.67
C ILE A 14 -14.00 6.21 17.78
N LYS A 15 -13.96 7.43 18.33
CA LYS A 15 -14.17 8.66 17.54
C LYS A 15 -13.12 8.89 16.47
N ALA A 16 -11.87 8.46 16.68
CA ALA A 16 -10.84 8.54 15.66
C ALA A 16 -11.11 7.57 14.51
N VAL A 17 -11.50 6.33 14.83
CA VAL A 17 -11.86 5.30 13.84
C VAL A 17 -13.09 5.73 13.03
N GLU A 18 -14.14 6.21 13.69
CA GLU A 18 -15.36 6.71 13.03
C GLU A 18 -15.06 7.86 12.06
N ARG A 19 -14.23 8.83 12.48
CA ARG A 19 -13.79 9.92 11.59
C ARG A 19 -12.93 9.42 10.44
N GLY A 20 -12.08 8.42 10.66
CA GLY A 20 -11.28 7.80 9.62
C GLY A 20 -12.15 7.09 8.59
N GLY A 21 -13.09 6.27 9.07
CA GLY A 21 -14.04 5.52 8.25
C GLY A 21 -14.91 6.41 7.37
N ASN A 22 -15.47 7.49 7.94
CA ASN A 22 -16.34 8.41 7.20
C ASN A 22 -15.59 9.31 6.20
N LYS A 23 -14.26 9.41 6.28
CA LYS A 23 -13.43 10.18 5.35
C LYS A 23 -12.85 9.33 4.23
N LEU A 24 -13.07 8.01 4.25
CA LEU A 24 -12.63 7.15 3.15
C LEU A 24 -13.39 7.54 1.88
N PRO A 25 -12.69 7.93 0.81
CA PRO A 25 -13.34 8.21 -0.47
C PRO A 25 -13.99 6.92 -1.00
N HIS A 26 -14.99 7.07 -1.87
CA HIS A 26 -15.68 5.94 -2.50
C HIS A 26 -14.66 4.91 -3.04
N PRO A 27 -14.91 3.59 -2.91
CA PRO A 27 -13.92 2.56 -3.25
C PRO A 27 -13.25 2.74 -4.62
N VAL A 28 -14.01 3.12 -5.63
CA VAL A 28 -13.49 3.40 -6.99
C VAL A 28 -12.41 4.49 -6.95
N THR A 29 -12.68 5.63 -6.31
CA THR A 29 -11.72 6.74 -6.20
C THR A 29 -10.45 6.33 -5.45
N LEU A 30 -10.60 5.54 -4.39
CA LEU A 30 -9.46 5.01 -3.63
C LEU A 30 -8.56 4.16 -4.54
N PHE A 31 -9.14 3.19 -5.26
CA PHE A 31 -8.37 2.35 -6.18
C PHE A 31 -7.78 3.14 -7.34
N THR A 32 -8.47 4.15 -7.86
CA THR A 32 -7.91 5.03 -8.92
C THR A 32 -6.67 5.78 -8.42
N ILE A 33 -6.73 6.36 -7.21
CA ILE A 33 -5.58 7.06 -6.62
C ILE A 33 -4.42 6.09 -6.38
N LEU A 34 -4.70 4.90 -5.83
CA LEU A 34 -3.68 3.88 -5.60
C LEU A 34 -3.05 3.38 -6.91
N ALA A 35 -3.86 3.17 -7.95
CA ALA A 35 -3.37 2.77 -9.26
C ALA A 35 -2.48 3.86 -9.87
N ALA A 36 -2.92 5.12 -9.84
CA ALA A 36 -2.11 6.24 -10.31
C ALA A 36 -0.77 6.35 -9.55
N LEU A 37 -0.81 6.17 -8.22
CA LEU A 37 0.39 6.14 -7.38
C LEU A 37 1.33 5.00 -7.79
N ILE A 38 0.82 3.78 -7.98
CA ILE A 38 1.61 2.62 -8.41
C ILE A 38 2.25 2.85 -9.78
N LEU A 39 1.54 3.45 -10.73
CA LEU A 39 2.10 3.79 -12.04
C LEU A 39 3.31 4.72 -11.89
N VAL A 40 3.17 5.78 -11.09
CA VAL A 40 4.27 6.74 -10.83
C VAL A 40 5.45 6.06 -10.12
N LEU A 41 5.19 5.28 -9.07
CA LEU A 41 6.24 4.57 -8.33
C LEU A 41 6.97 3.54 -9.20
N SER A 42 6.23 2.79 -10.03
CA SER A 42 6.81 1.81 -10.94
C SER A 42 7.77 2.45 -11.95
N PHE A 43 7.43 3.64 -12.46
CA PHE A 43 8.28 4.40 -13.36
C PHE A 43 9.57 4.86 -12.68
N ILE A 44 9.46 5.44 -11.48
CA ILE A 44 10.61 5.97 -10.73
C ILE A 44 11.56 4.83 -10.35
N PHE A 45 11.04 3.76 -9.74
CA PHE A 45 11.87 2.64 -9.27
C PHE A 45 12.47 1.82 -10.41
N ALA A 46 11.74 1.63 -11.52
CA ALA A 46 12.32 1.00 -12.70
C ALA A 46 13.45 1.84 -13.29
N LYS A 47 13.30 3.18 -13.35
CA LYS A 47 14.36 4.09 -13.82
C LYS A 47 15.60 4.06 -12.92
N MET A 48 15.41 3.85 -11.62
CA MET A 48 16.50 3.68 -10.65
C MET A 48 17.19 2.30 -10.74
N GLY A 49 16.64 1.35 -11.51
CA GLY A 49 17.19 -0.01 -11.62
C GLY A 49 16.98 -0.85 -10.36
N THR A 50 15.98 -0.53 -9.54
CA THR A 50 15.73 -1.23 -8.28
C THR A 50 15.47 -2.73 -8.51
N SER A 51 16.18 -3.58 -7.77
CA SER A 51 16.02 -5.04 -7.78
C SER A 51 16.15 -5.62 -6.39
N VAL A 52 15.56 -6.79 -6.18
CA VAL A 52 15.64 -7.54 -4.93
C VAL A 52 16.01 -8.99 -5.25
N THR A 53 17.06 -9.48 -4.60
CA THR A 53 17.49 -10.87 -4.68
C THR A 53 17.09 -11.61 -3.42
N TYR A 54 16.44 -12.76 -3.57
CA TYR A 54 16.01 -13.61 -2.45
C TYR A 54 16.09 -15.09 -2.82
N MET A 55 16.12 -15.95 -1.81
CA MET A 55 16.03 -17.39 -2.01
C MET A 55 14.57 -17.79 -2.22
N THR A 56 14.27 -18.42 -3.35
CA THR A 56 12.97 -19.04 -3.60
C THR A 56 13.10 -20.56 -3.52
N VAL A 57 12.05 -21.24 -3.06
CA VAL A 57 12.02 -22.70 -3.03
C VAL A 57 11.33 -23.17 -4.31
N THR A 58 12.08 -23.91 -5.12
CA THR A 58 11.56 -24.57 -6.32
C THR A 58 11.49 -26.08 -6.09
N ALA A 59 10.88 -26.83 -7.01
CA ALA A 59 10.85 -28.30 -6.96
C ALA A 59 12.25 -28.94 -6.91
N GLU A 60 13.28 -28.22 -7.34
CA GLU A 60 14.68 -28.64 -7.41
C GLU A 60 15.52 -28.16 -6.20
N GLY A 61 14.91 -27.46 -5.25
CA GLY A 61 15.58 -26.91 -4.05
C GLY A 61 15.56 -25.38 -3.97
N ALA A 62 16.33 -24.84 -3.02
CA ALA A 62 16.45 -23.39 -2.80
C ALA A 62 17.34 -22.76 -3.89
N LYS A 63 16.81 -21.76 -4.60
CA LYS A 63 17.48 -21.07 -5.70
C LYS A 63 17.47 -19.56 -5.49
N GLU A 64 18.60 -18.91 -5.76
CA GLU A 64 18.70 -17.46 -5.78
C GLU A 64 17.91 -16.88 -6.95
N THR A 65 16.96 -16.00 -6.66
CA THR A 65 16.12 -15.34 -7.66
C THR A 65 16.16 -13.84 -7.46
N THR A 66 16.50 -13.12 -8.52
CA THR A 66 16.49 -11.65 -8.55
C THR A 66 15.27 -11.18 -9.32
N VAL A 67 14.46 -10.35 -8.67
CA VAL A 67 13.29 -9.70 -9.27
C VAL A 67 13.57 -8.22 -9.42
N THR A 68 13.38 -7.69 -10.62
CA THR A 68 13.55 -6.27 -10.95
C THR A 68 12.20 -5.56 -10.94
N VAL A 69 12.20 -4.26 -10.62
CA VAL A 69 10.97 -3.46 -10.72
C VAL A 69 10.60 -3.25 -12.19
N VAL A 70 9.34 -3.52 -12.51
CA VAL A 70 8.78 -3.38 -13.86
C VAL A 70 8.11 -2.01 -14.01
N ASN A 71 8.44 -1.28 -15.08
CA ASN A 71 7.73 -0.04 -15.44
C ASN A 71 6.42 -0.35 -16.16
N LEU A 72 5.30 -0.10 -15.48
CA LEU A 72 3.95 -0.36 -16.00
C LEU A 72 3.49 0.61 -17.10
N LEU A 73 4.23 1.70 -17.34
CA LEU A 73 3.96 2.64 -18.44
C LEU A 73 4.67 2.24 -19.75
N SER A 74 5.53 1.21 -19.72
CA SER A 74 6.28 0.77 -20.89
C SER A 74 5.58 -0.38 -21.60
N LYS A 75 5.67 -0.41 -22.95
CA LYS A 75 5.07 -1.47 -23.78
C LYS A 75 5.72 -2.85 -23.59
N ALA A 76 6.82 -2.96 -22.85
CA ALA A 76 7.60 -4.19 -22.70
C ALA A 76 6.90 -5.30 -21.88
N GLN A 77 5.62 -5.14 -21.55
CA GLN A 77 4.83 -6.04 -20.70
C GLN A 77 3.50 -6.47 -21.35
N LEU A 78 3.26 -6.10 -22.61
CA LEU A 78 2.18 -6.61 -23.47
C LEU A 78 2.77 -7.56 -24.51
#